data_AF-A0A6C0CFW0-F1
#
_entry.id   AF-A0A6C0CFW0-F1
#
_cell.length_a   1.000
_cell.length_b   1.000
_cell.length_c   1.000
_cell.angle_alpha   90.00
_cell.angle_beta   90.00
_cell.angle_gamma   90.00
#
_symmetry.space_group_name_H-M   'P 1'
#
loop_
_entity.id
_entity.type
_entity.pdbx_description
1 polymer ?
#
loop_
_entity_poly.entity_id
_entity_poly.type
_entity_poly.pdbx_seq_one_letter_code
_entity_poly.pdbx_strand_id
1 'polypeptide(L)'
;MLDYIHSLASTPFAIGIMILLSNVASRYIVHEFSSNDEEYSQNILLRRLAIFAICFVGTRDLLTSILLTAGFVILSAGLFRGKSVYAREGMKDIDPDVDLRTKAGLNKVDSPAYDRKADLLFKA
;
A
#
# COMPACT_ATOMS: atom_id res chain seq x y z
N MET A 1 20.33 23.91 20.11
CA MET A 1 20.57 23.16 18.84
C MET A 1 19.26 22.62 18.28
N LEU A 2 18.42 22.00 19.12
CA LEU A 2 17.05 21.59 18.76
C LEU A 2 16.14 22.78 18.42
N ASP A 3 16.35 23.95 19.05
CA ASP A 3 15.54 25.16 18.78
C ASP A 3 15.69 25.69 17.34
N TYR A 4 16.88 25.54 16.76
CA TYR A 4 17.12 25.89 15.35
C TYR A 4 16.38 24.94 14.41
N ILE A 5 16.29 23.65 14.76
CA ILE A 5 15.56 22.65 13.98
C ILE A 5 14.06 22.95 14.04
N HIS A 6 13.52 23.28 15.21
CA HIS A 6 12.13 23.71 15.37
C HIS A 6 11.81 24.99 14.60
N SER A 7 12.68 25.99 14.72
CA SER A 7 12.54 27.24 13.97
C SER A 7 12.48 26.99 12.46
N LEU A 8 13.37 26.14 11.94
CA LEU A 8 13.41 25.79 10.52
C LEU A 8 12.19 24.98 10.07
N ALA A 9 11.78 23.99 10.88
CA ALA A 9 10.61 23.14 10.61
C ALA A 9 9.29 23.93 10.62
N SER A 10 9.19 24.97 11.44
CA SER A 10 8.01 25.85 11.52
C SER A 10 7.91 26.88 10.40
N THR A 11 8.93 26.99 9.54
CA THR A 11 8.89 27.97 8.45
C THR A 11 7.79 27.63 7.44
N PRO A 12 7.08 28.64 6.91
CA PRO A 12 6.03 28.42 5.91
C PRO A 12 6.55 27.75 4.64
N PHE A 13 7.85 27.92 4.33
CA PHE A 13 8.51 27.25 3.22
C PHE A 13 8.66 25.73 3.46
N ALA A 14 9.14 25.32 4.64
CA ALA A 14 9.24 23.92 5.01
C ALA A 14 7.86 23.24 5.04
N ILE A 15 6.85 23.94 5.57
CA ILE A 15 5.46 23.47 5.57
C ILE A 15 4.93 23.33 4.13
N GLY A 16 5.19 24.32 3.26
CA GLY A 16 4.77 24.29 1.86
C GLY A 16 5.37 23.11 1.08
N ILE A 17 6.68 22.85 1.24
CA ILE A 17 7.35 21.69 0.65
C ILE A 17 6.71 20.38 1.13
N MET A 18 6.40 20.29 2.41
CA MET A 18 5.84 19.07 3.01
C MET A 18 4.39 18.83 2.59
N ILE A 19 3.60 19.89 2.35
CA ILE A 19 2.26 19.79 1.76
C ILE A 19 2.34 19.25 0.32
N LEU A 20 3.29 19.74 -0.49
CA LEU A 20 3.51 19.21 -1.85
C LEU A 20 3.94 17.75 -1.83
N LEU A 21 4.88 17.39 -0.94
CA LEU A 21 5.29 16.01 -0.72
C LEU A 21 4.12 15.12 -0.28
N SER A 22 3.24 15.62 0.58
CA SER A 22 2.03 14.91 1.00
C SER A 22 1.06 14.66 -0.15
N ASN A 23 1.04 15.51 -1.17
CA ASN A 23 0.20 15.29 -2.34
C ASN A 23 0.68 14.06 -3.12
N VAL A 24 2.00 13.95 -3.35
CA VAL A 24 2.64 12.78 -3.98
C VAL A 24 2.49 11.53 -3.11
N ALA A 25 2.57 11.69 -1.79
CA ALA A 25 2.43 10.62 -0.81
C ALA A 25 1.09 9.87 -0.91
N SER A 26 0.00 10.54 -1.29
CA SER A 26 -1.36 9.96 -1.34
C SER A 26 -1.45 8.65 -2.13
N ARG A 27 -0.71 8.54 -3.25
CA ARG A 27 -0.66 7.33 -4.08
C ARG A 27 0.04 6.15 -3.39
N TYR A 28 1.02 6.44 -2.54
CA TYR A 28 1.87 5.43 -1.91
C TYR A 28 1.27 4.89 -0.61
N ILE A 29 0.44 5.67 0.10
CA ILE A 29 -0.23 5.22 1.34
C ILE A 29 -1.11 3.99 1.08
N VAL A 30 -1.86 3.97 -0.02
CA VAL A 30 -2.76 2.86 -0.35
C VAL A 30 -1.98 1.55 -0.51
N HIS A 31 -0.76 1.62 -1.06
CA HIS A 31 0.07 0.43 -1.22
C HIS A 31 0.66 -0.08 0.11
N GLU A 32 0.58 0.66 1.22
CA GLU A 32 1.01 0.16 2.55
C GLU A 32 0.06 -0.90 3.09
N PHE A 33 -1.20 -0.87 2.64
CA PHE A 33 -2.23 -1.82 3.03
C PHE A 33 -2.46 -2.93 2.00
N SER A 34 -1.69 -2.95 0.90
CA SER A 34 -1.78 -4.02 -0.10
C SER A 34 -1.29 -5.34 0.51
N SER A 35 -2.10 -6.40 0.37
CA SER A 35 -1.80 -7.76 0.86
C SER A 35 -0.77 -8.50 0.00
N ASN A 36 -0.34 -7.91 -1.12
CA ASN A 36 0.61 -8.51 -2.05
C ASN A 36 2.05 -8.24 -1.58
N ASP A 37 2.74 -9.26 -1.08
CA ASP A 37 4.09 -9.15 -0.51
C ASP A 37 5.14 -8.63 -1.53
N GLU A 38 5.00 -9.00 -2.80
CA GLU A 38 5.92 -8.58 -3.88
C GLU A 38 5.76 -7.08 -4.18
N GLU A 39 4.52 -6.60 -4.24
CA GLU A 39 4.18 -5.18 -4.42
C GLU A 39 4.46 -4.35 -3.14
N TYR A 40 4.34 -4.97 -1.97
CA TYR A 40 4.65 -4.36 -0.67
C TYR A 40 6.17 -4.16 -0.48
N SER A 41 7.00 -5.05 -1.01
CA SER A 41 8.46 -4.90 -0.96
C SER A 41 8.95 -3.81 -1.93
N GLN A 42 8.32 -3.71 -3.10
CA GLN A 42 8.63 -2.66 -4.07
C GLN A 42 8.19 -1.29 -3.52
N ASN A 43 9.15 -0.34 -3.41
CA ASN A 43 8.94 1.05 -2.97
C ASN A 43 8.76 1.29 -1.45
N ILE A 44 9.35 0.46 -0.59
CA ILE A 44 9.26 0.64 0.87
C ILE A 44 9.79 2.00 1.38
N LEU A 45 10.81 2.56 0.73
CA LEU A 45 11.36 3.88 1.09
C LEU A 45 10.37 5.01 0.80
N LEU A 46 9.70 4.97 -0.36
CA LEU A 46 8.73 5.99 -0.76
C LEU A 46 7.50 5.97 0.16
N ARG A 47 7.06 4.79 0.60
CA ARG A 47 5.96 4.67 1.59
C ARG A 47 6.32 5.28 2.94
N ARG A 48 7.51 4.99 3.47
CA ARG A 48 7.96 5.57 4.75
C ARG A 48 8.09 7.08 4.67
N LEU A 49 8.58 7.59 3.54
CA LEU A 49 8.69 9.03 3.28
C LEU A 49 7.30 9.68 3.15
N ALA A 50 6.34 9.00 2.52
CA ALA A 50 4.96 9.43 2.40
C ALA A 50 4.26 9.57 3.77
N ILE A 51 4.37 8.56 4.63
CA ILE A 51 3.81 8.59 6.00
C ILE A 51 4.48 9.70 6.81
N PHE A 52 5.81 9.81 6.71
CA PHE A 52 6.59 10.83 7.38
C PHE A 52 6.15 12.25 6.98
N ALA A 53 5.92 12.51 5.68
CA ALA A 53 5.47 13.82 5.21
C ALA A 53 4.14 14.23 5.83
N ILE A 54 3.18 13.29 5.96
CA ILE A 54 1.86 13.56 6.55
C ILE A 54 1.97 13.83 8.05
N CYS A 55 2.74 13.00 8.77
CA CYS A 55 3.01 13.21 10.18
C CYS A 55 3.75 14.54 10.42
N PHE A 56 4.67 14.92 9.53
CA PHE A 56 5.39 16.18 9.62
C PHE A 56 4.47 17.39 9.42
N VAL A 57 3.57 17.36 8.44
CA VAL A 57 2.56 18.42 8.23
C VAL A 57 1.66 18.57 9.47
N GLY A 58 1.25 17.46 10.07
CA GLY A 58 0.40 17.46 11.26
C GLY A 58 1.10 17.98 12.53
N THR A 59 2.38 17.67 12.71
CA THR A 59 3.08 17.95 13.98
C THR A 59 3.95 19.21 13.93
N ARG A 60 4.40 19.65 12.74
CA ARG A 60 5.31 20.80 12.53
C ARG A 60 6.64 20.70 13.29
N ASP A 61 7.02 19.48 13.66
CA ASP A 61 8.27 19.15 14.34
C ASP A 61 8.83 17.84 13.77
N LEU A 62 10.13 17.88 13.48
CA LEU A 62 10.92 16.81 12.91
C LEU A 62 11.08 15.62 13.85
N LEU A 63 11.28 15.88 15.16
CA LEU A 63 11.57 14.80 16.11
C LEU A 63 10.31 14.00 16.41
N THR A 64 9.20 14.70 16.66
CA THR A 64 7.89 14.08 16.89
C THR A 64 7.38 13.35 15.64
N SER A 65 7.59 13.87 14.43
CA SER A 65 7.11 13.22 13.21
C SER A 65 7.84 11.91 12.92
N ILE A 66 9.14 11.83 13.21
CA ILE A 66 9.90 10.57 13.11
C ILE A 66 9.37 9.54 14.12
N LEU A 67 9.15 9.95 15.37
CA LEU A 67 8.64 9.07 16.41
C LEU A 67 7.24 8.55 16.08
N LEU A 68 6.37 9.43 15.57
CA LEU A 68 5.02 9.07 15.13
C LEU A 68 5.04 8.14 13.92
N THR A 69 5.93 8.37 12.96
CA THR A 69 6.13 7.49 11.80
C THR A 69 6.60 6.11 12.23
N ALA A 70 7.54 6.02 13.16
CA ALA A 70 8.00 4.75 13.71
C ALA A 70 6.88 3.99 14.42
N GLY A 71 6.08 4.68 15.24
CA GLY A 71 4.88 4.12 15.88
C GLY A 71 3.86 3.61 14.86
N PHE A 72 3.57 4.41 13.83
CA PHE A 72 2.66 4.02 12.75
C PHE A 72 3.15 2.78 12.01
N VAL A 73 4.44 2.71 11.64
CA VAL A 73 5.00 1.56 10.92
C VAL A 73 4.93 0.28 11.76
N ILE A 74 5.16 0.36 13.08
CA ILE A 74 5.05 -0.79 13.98
C ILE A 74 3.59 -1.25 14.07
N LEU A 75 2.67 -0.30 14.24
CA LEU A 75 1.23 -0.60 14.29
C LEU A 75 0.72 -1.15 12.96
N SER A 76 1.11 -0.56 11.83
CA SER A 76 0.70 -1.02 10.51
C SER A 76 1.27 -2.40 10.21
N ALA A 77 2.55 -2.61 10.51
CA ALA A 77 3.21 -3.90 10.34
C ALA A 77 2.66 -4.97 11.29
N GLY A 78 2.18 -4.62 12.48
CA GLY A 78 1.63 -5.55 13.47
C GLY A 78 0.14 -5.87 13.27
N LEU A 79 -0.67 -4.87 12.91
CA LEU A 79 -2.12 -5.02 12.69
C LEU A 79 -2.45 -5.65 11.33
N PHE A 80 -1.70 -5.30 10.27
CA PHE A 80 -2.01 -5.73 8.90
C PHE A 80 -1.16 -6.89 8.40
N ARG A 81 -0.18 -7.41 9.18
CA ARG A 81 0.42 -8.73 8.89
C ARG A 81 -0.57 -9.83 9.22
N GLY A 82 -1.52 -10.01 8.31
CA GLY A 82 -2.36 -11.20 8.17
C GLY A 82 -1.51 -12.42 7.84
N LYS A 83 -0.74 -12.92 8.82
CA LYS A 83 -0.11 -14.24 8.75
C LYS A 83 -1.13 -15.38 8.83
N SER A 84 -2.41 -15.09 9.09
CA SER A 84 -3.47 -16.09 9.07
C SER A 84 -3.85 -16.42 7.63
N VAL A 85 -3.68 -17.69 7.25
CA VAL A 85 -4.14 -18.29 6.00
C VAL A 85 -5.60 -17.94 5.67
N TYR A 86 -6.44 -17.78 6.69
CA TYR A 86 -7.87 -17.43 6.61
C TYR A 86 -8.18 -16.02 6.06
N ALA A 87 -7.23 -15.08 6.11
CA ALA A 87 -7.42 -13.73 5.55
C ALA A 87 -7.14 -13.65 4.04
N ARG A 88 -6.50 -14.71 3.46
CA ARG A 88 -6.12 -14.78 2.04
C ARG A 88 -7.14 -15.54 1.18
N GLU A 89 -8.21 -16.07 1.76
CA GLU A 89 -9.16 -16.93 1.05
C GLU A 89 -10.05 -16.21 0.02
N GLY A 90 -10.05 -14.88 -0.01
CA GLY A 90 -10.82 -14.09 -0.99
C GLY A 90 -9.99 -13.35 -2.04
N MET A 91 -8.66 -13.36 -1.94
CA MET A 91 -7.77 -12.54 -2.78
C MET A 91 -6.60 -13.37 -3.31
N LYS A 92 -6.95 -14.48 -3.95
CA LYS A 92 -6.04 -15.17 -4.86
C LYS A 92 -6.39 -14.65 -6.25
N ASP A 93 -5.46 -13.99 -6.92
CA ASP A 93 -5.45 -13.80 -8.39
C ASP A 93 -5.28 -15.15 -9.12
N ILE A 94 -5.99 -16.15 -8.64
CA ILE A 94 -6.15 -17.44 -9.29
C ILE A 94 -7.49 -17.30 -9.98
N ASP A 95 -7.48 -17.34 -11.31
CA ASP A 95 -8.69 -17.40 -12.11
C ASP A 95 -9.68 -18.35 -11.40
N PRO A 96 -10.88 -17.88 -11.01
CA PRO A 96 -11.79 -18.66 -10.16
C PRO A 96 -12.10 -20.04 -10.74
N ASP A 97 -11.99 -20.16 -12.07
CA ASP A 97 -12.05 -21.42 -12.82
C ASP A 97 -11.02 -22.46 -12.34
N VAL A 98 -9.77 -22.06 -12.05
CA VAL A 98 -8.69 -22.98 -11.66
C VAL A 98 -8.91 -23.53 -10.24
N ASP A 99 -9.41 -22.71 -9.30
CA ASP A 99 -9.74 -23.17 -7.93
C ASP A 99 -10.95 -24.10 -7.91
N LEU A 100 -12.02 -23.74 -8.65
CA LEU A 100 -13.22 -24.57 -8.78
C LEU A 100 -12.91 -25.93 -9.43
N ARG A 101 -12.06 -25.95 -10.46
CA ARG A 101 -11.63 -27.20 -11.13
C ARG A 101 -10.78 -28.09 -10.24
N THR A 102 -9.89 -27.49 -9.44
CA THR A 102 -9.06 -28.24 -8.49
C THR A 102 -9.94 -28.88 -7.41
N LYS A 103 -10.96 -28.16 -6.91
CA LYS A 103 -11.96 -28.71 -5.99
C LYS A 103 -12.84 -29.80 -6.63
N ALA A 104 -13.06 -29.73 -7.93
CA ALA A 104 -13.78 -30.74 -8.70
C ALA A 104 -12.90 -31.93 -9.17
N GLY A 105 -11.61 -31.96 -8.83
CA GLY A 105 -10.69 -33.05 -9.20
C GLY A 105 -10.27 -33.06 -10.68
N LEU A 106 -10.38 -31.92 -11.37
CA LEU A 106 -10.08 -31.80 -12.81
C LEU A 106 -8.67 -31.26 -13.05
N ASN A 107 -8.03 -31.72 -14.12
CA ASN A 107 -6.71 -31.22 -14.55
C ASN A 107 -6.77 -29.75 -15.01
N LYS A 108 -5.65 -29.05 -14.83
CA LYS A 108 -5.42 -27.68 -15.35
C LYS A 108 -5.46 -27.69 -16.88
N VAL A 109 -6.10 -26.70 -17.47
CA VAL A 109 -6.18 -26.52 -18.93
C VAL A 109 -5.44 -25.22 -19.26
N ASP A 110 -4.62 -25.24 -20.30
CA ASP A 110 -3.70 -24.13 -20.64
C ASP A 110 -4.37 -22.89 -21.27
N SER A 111 -5.70 -22.77 -21.22
CA SER A 111 -6.42 -21.58 -21.70
C SER A 111 -7.70 -21.33 -20.89
N PRO A 112 -8.02 -20.07 -20.56
CA PRO A 112 -9.33 -19.73 -20.02
C PRO A 112 -10.44 -20.18 -20.98
N ALA A 113 -11.58 -20.61 -20.44
CA ALA A 113 -12.69 -21.21 -21.20
C ALA A 113 -13.39 -20.26 -22.22
N TYR A 114 -12.92 -19.02 -22.37
CA TYR A 114 -13.43 -18.04 -23.31
C TYR A 114 -12.29 -17.51 -24.20
N ASP A 115 -12.46 -17.66 -25.51
CA ASP A 115 -11.58 -17.10 -26.53
C ASP A 115 -11.78 -15.58 -26.58
N ARG A 116 -10.74 -14.81 -26.22
CA ARG A 116 -10.77 -13.33 -26.26
C ARG A 116 -10.93 -12.76 -27.68
N LYS A 117 -10.78 -13.59 -28.72
CA LYS A 117 -10.99 -13.21 -30.12
C LYS A 117 -12.40 -13.56 -30.62
N ALA A 118 -13.21 -14.28 -29.86
CA ALA A 118 -14.56 -14.61 -30.26
C ALA A 118 -15.49 -13.40 -30.09
N ASP A 119 -16.36 -13.16 -31.08
CA ASP A 119 -17.37 -12.11 -31.01
C ASP A 119 -18.32 -12.38 -29.84
N LEU A 120 -18.70 -11.33 -29.10
CA LEU A 120 -19.54 -11.45 -27.92
C LEU A 120 -20.93 -11.93 -28.35
N LEU A 121 -21.38 -13.08 -27.81
CA LEU A 121 -22.71 -13.63 -28.10
C LEU A 121 -23.86 -12.69 -27.72
N PHE A 122 -23.59 -11.76 -26.80
CA PHE A 122 -24.52 -10.71 -26.41
C PHE A 122 -23.81 -9.38 -26.57
N LYS A 123 -24.20 -8.62 -27.60
CA LYS A 123 -23.86 -7.20 -27.73
C LYS A 123 -24.83 -6.41 -26.87
N ALA A 124 -24.29 -5.59 -25.97
CA ALA A 124 -25.05 -4.60 -25.22
C ALA A 124 -25.56 -3.49 -26.15
#